data_AF-A0A1L3GEM9-F1
#
_entry.id   AF-A0A1L3GEM9-F1
#
_cell.length_a   1.000
_cell.length_b   1.000
_cell.length_c   1.000
_cell.angle_alpha   90.00
_cell.angle_beta   90.00
_cell.angle_gamma   90.00
#
_symmetry.space_group_name_H-M   'P 1'
#
loop_
_entity.id
_entity.type
_entity.pdbx_description
1 polymer ?
#
loop_
_entity_poly.entity_id
_entity_poly.type
_entity_poly.pdbx_seq_one_letter_code
_entity_poly.pdbx_strand_id
1 'polypeptide(L)'
;MRILCVMITVFTVLLSGNVTAGELSYTCKVAHLYALSANGALESSGFEKQMKGGSFSVSRVTGEIIGEVVPTALAQSTRVVNEGSSENSFKAVADFGGQYQVLEVQEYQSGAIKPFIALSMGGAGIVTGTCQ
;
A
#
# COMPACT_ATOMS: atom_id res chain seq x y z
N MET A 1 -46.72 -11.22 -27.02
CA MET A 1 -45.95 -11.63 -25.82
C MET A 1 -44.51 -12.05 -26.13
N ARG A 2 -44.25 -12.92 -27.14
CA ARG A 2 -42.88 -13.33 -27.54
C ARG A 2 -41.96 -12.17 -27.95
N ILE A 3 -42.46 -11.17 -28.68
CA ILE A 3 -41.66 -10.02 -29.15
C ILE A 3 -41.29 -9.06 -28.00
N LEU A 4 -42.16 -8.93 -26.99
CA LEU A 4 -41.92 -8.08 -25.82
C LEU A 4 -40.81 -8.65 -24.93
N CYS A 5 -40.76 -9.98 -24.76
CA CYS A 5 -39.65 -10.65 -24.06
C CYS A 5 -38.32 -10.47 -24.78
N VAL A 6 -38.29 -10.52 -26.12
CA VAL A 6 -37.07 -10.31 -26.90
C VAL A 6 -36.54 -8.88 -26.73
N MET A 7 -37.41 -7.86 -26.74
CA MET A 7 -36.99 -6.46 -26.49
C MET A 7 -36.43 -6.25 -25.09
N ILE A 8 -37.03 -6.85 -24.06
CA ILE A 8 -36.55 -6.73 -22.66
C ILE A 8 -35.18 -7.39 -22.50
N THR A 9 -34.95 -8.52 -23.17
CA THR A 9 -33.67 -9.26 -23.08
C THR A 9 -32.52 -8.53 -23.80
N VAL A 10 -32.82 -7.82 -24.89
CA VAL A 10 -31.83 -7.00 -25.63
C VAL A 10 -31.44 -5.75 -24.84
N PHE A 11 -32.37 -5.16 -24.08
CA PHE A 11 -32.10 -3.94 -23.30
C PHE A 11 -31.16 -4.19 -22.10
N THR A 12 -31.18 -5.38 -21.51
CA THR A 12 -30.31 -5.75 -20.38
C THR A 12 -28.84 -5.99 -20.77
N VAL A 13 -28.56 -6.37 -22.03
CA VAL A 13 -27.18 -6.64 -22.49
C VAL A 13 -26.40 -5.35 -22.79
N LEU A 14 -27.09 -4.24 -23.06
CA LEU A 14 -26.46 -2.94 -23.37
C LEU A 14 -26.01 -2.16 -22.12
N LEU A 15 -26.30 -2.65 -20.92
CA LEU A 15 -25.98 -2.01 -19.64
C LEU A 15 -24.71 -2.56 -18.96
N SER A 16 -23.93 -3.41 -19.62
CA SER A 16 -22.64 -3.86 -19.10
C SER A 16 -21.61 -2.73 -19.16
N GLY A 17 -21.66 -1.83 -18.17
CA GLY A 17 -20.60 -0.86 -17.91
C GLY A 17 -19.31 -1.57 -17.51
N ASN A 18 -18.18 -1.11 -18.03
CA ASN A 18 -16.86 -1.60 -17.63
C ASN A 18 -16.62 -1.23 -16.16
N VAL A 19 -16.78 -2.19 -15.26
CA VAL A 19 -16.29 -2.05 -13.88
C VAL A 19 -14.77 -2.18 -13.96
N THR A 20 -14.07 -1.05 -13.89
CA THR A 20 -12.62 -1.06 -13.67
C THR A 20 -12.40 -1.47 -12.23
N ALA A 21 -12.16 -2.77 -11.99
CA ALA A 21 -11.72 -3.24 -10.70
C ALA A 21 -10.35 -2.61 -10.43
N GLY A 22 -10.30 -1.64 -9.52
CA GLY A 22 -9.04 -1.09 -9.04
C GLY A 22 -8.22 -2.21 -8.43
N GLU A 23 -6.91 -2.19 -8.66
CA GLU A 23 -5.99 -3.17 -8.08
C GLU A 23 -6.16 -3.17 -6.56
N LEU A 24 -6.34 -4.33 -5.93
CA LEU A 24 -6.70 -4.43 -4.51
C LEU A 24 -5.49 -4.42 -3.57
N SER A 25 -4.28 -4.43 -4.13
CA SER A 25 -3.04 -4.50 -3.38
C SER A 25 -1.91 -3.81 -4.11
N TYR A 26 -0.96 -3.26 -3.37
CA TYR A 26 0.35 -2.88 -3.90
C TYR A 26 1.34 -4.02 -3.79
N THR A 27 2.30 -4.08 -4.70
CA THR A 27 3.57 -4.79 -4.54
C THR A 27 4.71 -3.79 -4.47
N CYS A 28 5.37 -3.73 -3.32
CA CYS A 28 6.40 -2.75 -3.02
C CYS A 28 7.79 -3.39 -3.00
N LYS A 29 8.79 -2.65 -3.48
CA LYS A 29 10.20 -3.03 -3.50
C LYS A 29 11.03 -2.00 -2.73
N VAL A 30 11.86 -2.49 -1.83
CA VAL A 30 12.66 -1.67 -0.92
C VAL A 30 13.92 -1.19 -1.60
N ALA A 31 14.18 0.12 -1.51
CA ALA A 31 15.36 0.77 -2.08
C ALA A 31 16.37 1.16 -0.99
N HIS A 32 15.92 1.78 0.09
CA HIS A 32 16.78 2.29 1.17
C HIS A 32 16.13 2.11 2.54
N LEU A 33 16.99 1.98 3.56
CA LEU A 33 16.58 1.93 4.96
C LEU A 33 17.44 2.92 5.75
N TYR A 34 16.79 3.73 6.58
CA TYR A 34 17.44 4.76 7.39
C TYR A 34 17.13 4.60 8.86
N ALA A 35 18.09 4.95 9.71
CA ALA A 35 17.91 5.10 11.15
C ALA A 35 18.14 6.56 11.56
N LEU A 36 17.50 6.97 12.65
CA LEU A 36 17.74 8.28 13.26
C LEU A 36 18.96 8.18 14.17
N SER A 37 19.97 9.02 13.93
CA SER A 37 21.15 9.07 14.79
C SER A 37 20.95 10.02 15.98
N ALA A 38 21.90 10.01 16.92
CA ALA A 38 21.79 10.76 18.17
C ALA A 38 21.74 12.29 17.98
N ASN A 39 22.21 12.80 16.84
CA ASN A 39 22.14 14.23 16.51
C ASN A 39 20.88 14.58 15.68
N GLY A 40 19.98 13.62 15.45
CA GLY A 40 18.76 13.81 14.67
C GLY A 40 18.92 13.69 13.15
N ALA A 41 20.09 13.30 12.64
CA ALA A 41 20.29 13.03 11.22
C ALA A 41 19.77 11.64 10.81
N LEU A 42 19.44 11.49 9.52
CA LEU A 42 19.18 10.17 8.94
C LEU A 42 20.50 9.56 8.43
N GLU A 43 20.75 8.34 8.84
CA GLU A 43 21.91 7.55 8.42
C GLU A 43 21.45 6.19 7.89
N SER A 44 22.29 5.51 7.11
CA SER A 44 21.98 4.16 6.62
C SER A 44 21.73 3.23 7.81
N SER A 45 20.61 2.51 7.75
CA SER A 45 20.24 1.55 8.78
C SER A 45 21.16 0.33 8.75
N GLY A 46 21.47 -0.24 9.92
CA GLY A 46 22.19 -1.52 10.01
C GLY A 46 21.47 -2.67 9.30
N PHE A 47 20.15 -2.54 9.08
CA PHE A 47 19.33 -3.49 8.34
C PHE A 47 19.39 -3.33 6.82
N GLU A 48 19.99 -2.25 6.29
CA GLU A 48 19.95 -1.96 4.85
C GLU A 48 20.57 -3.08 4.02
N LYS A 49 21.69 -3.65 4.47
CA LYS A 49 22.37 -4.75 3.75
C LYS A 49 21.50 -6.01 3.59
N GLN A 50 20.58 -6.25 4.53
CA GLN A 50 19.76 -7.46 4.57
C GLN A 50 18.41 -7.27 3.85
N MET A 51 17.80 -6.09 4.01
CA MET A 51 16.42 -5.85 3.57
C MET A 51 16.32 -5.08 2.25
N LYS A 52 17.41 -4.43 1.80
CA LYS A 52 17.43 -3.74 0.51
C LYS A 52 17.16 -4.71 -0.64
N GLY A 53 16.28 -4.30 -1.56
CA GLY A 53 15.84 -5.12 -2.68
C GLY A 53 14.72 -6.12 -2.32
N GLY A 54 14.42 -6.30 -1.04
CA GLY A 54 13.28 -7.10 -0.57
C GLY A 54 11.95 -6.50 -1.02
N SER A 55 10.89 -7.30 -0.91
CA SER A 55 9.54 -6.91 -1.31
C SER A 55 8.50 -7.23 -0.25
N PHE A 56 7.38 -6.51 -0.32
CA PHE A 56 6.20 -6.76 0.48
C PHE A 56 4.95 -6.33 -0.28
N SER A 57 3.81 -6.87 0.10
CA SER A 57 2.51 -6.52 -0.46
C SER A 57 1.67 -5.80 0.59
N VAL A 58 0.83 -4.88 0.11
CA VAL A 58 -0.02 -4.04 0.96
C VAL A 58 -1.46 -4.16 0.49
N SER A 59 -2.38 -4.52 1.36
CA SER A 59 -3.81 -4.48 1.07
C SER A 59 -4.30 -3.03 1.02
N ARG A 60 -4.89 -2.63 -0.12
CA ARG A 60 -5.50 -1.29 -0.26
C ARG A 60 -6.82 -1.15 0.50
N VAL A 61 -7.39 -2.26 0.93
CA VAL A 61 -8.66 -2.30 1.67
C VAL A 61 -8.43 -2.24 3.18
N THR A 62 -7.44 -2.98 3.68
CA THR A 62 -7.21 -3.13 5.13
C THR A 62 -5.95 -2.41 5.62
N GLY A 63 -5.01 -2.09 4.73
CA GLY A 63 -3.70 -1.57 5.10
C GLY A 63 -2.75 -2.64 5.67
N GLU A 64 -3.15 -3.92 5.63
CA GLU A 64 -2.30 -5.03 6.05
C GLU A 64 -1.10 -5.21 5.12
N ILE A 65 0.06 -5.48 5.72
CA ILE A 65 1.33 -5.66 5.02
C ILE A 65 1.85 -7.08 5.26
N ILE A 66 2.12 -7.79 4.16
CA ILE A 66 2.68 -9.14 4.16
C ILE A 66 4.03 -9.12 3.43
N GLY A 67 5.07 -9.68 4.03
CA GLY A 67 6.41 -9.73 3.44
C GLY A 67 7.51 -9.53 4.47
N GLU A 68 8.74 -9.31 4.00
CA GLU A 68 9.94 -9.46 4.82
C GLU A 68 10.32 -8.21 5.62
N VAL A 69 9.96 -7.01 5.15
CA VAL A 69 10.61 -5.77 5.64
C VAL A 69 9.78 -5.02 6.67
N VAL A 70 8.47 -4.91 6.46
CA VAL A 70 7.54 -4.19 7.36
C VAL A 70 6.24 -4.97 7.56
N PRO A 71 6.29 -6.26 7.96
CA PRO A 71 5.08 -7.07 8.13
C PRO A 71 4.19 -6.53 9.26
N THR A 72 2.88 -6.67 9.11
CA THR A 72 1.89 -6.32 10.14
C THR A 72 1.18 -7.53 10.73
N ALA A 73 1.70 -8.75 10.50
CA ALA A 73 1.08 -9.98 10.99
C ALA A 73 0.94 -10.05 12.53
N LEU A 74 1.76 -9.30 13.27
CA LEU A 74 1.71 -9.22 14.74
C LEU A 74 1.00 -7.94 15.25
N ALA A 75 0.43 -7.14 14.35
CA ALA A 75 -0.32 -5.96 14.75
C ALA A 75 -1.65 -6.38 15.41
N GLN A 76 -2.08 -5.63 16.42
CA GLN A 76 -3.41 -5.79 17.02
C GLN A 76 -4.51 -5.33 16.07
N SER A 77 -4.23 -4.29 15.27
CA SER A 77 -5.12 -3.83 14.22
C SER A 77 -4.35 -3.13 13.09
N THR A 78 -4.96 -3.12 11.91
CA THR A 78 -4.54 -2.32 10.76
C THR A 78 -5.73 -1.51 10.27
N ARG A 79 -5.46 -0.33 9.69
CA ARG A 79 -6.49 0.45 9.02
C ARG A 79 -5.90 1.32 7.91
N VAL A 80 -6.70 1.51 6.87
CA VAL A 80 -6.47 2.56 5.88
C VAL A 80 -6.96 3.89 6.45
N VAL A 81 -6.08 4.89 6.42
CA VAL A 81 -6.36 6.27 6.85
C VAL A 81 -6.74 7.14 5.66
N ASN A 82 -6.13 6.88 4.50
CA ASN A 82 -6.46 7.51 3.23
C ASN A 82 -6.32 6.48 2.11
N GLU A 83 -7.32 6.36 1.24
CA GLU A 83 -7.34 5.38 0.14
C GLU A 83 -6.41 5.75 -1.03
N GLY A 84 -5.92 7.00 -1.06
CA GLY A 84 -5.10 7.52 -2.15
C GLY A 84 -5.94 7.97 -3.34
N SER A 85 -5.40 8.93 -4.10
CA SER A 85 -6.00 9.43 -5.33
C SER A 85 -4.94 10.11 -6.21
N SER A 86 -5.36 10.71 -7.32
CA SER A 86 -4.50 11.60 -8.12
C SER A 86 -4.03 12.85 -7.36
N GLU A 87 -4.64 13.16 -6.21
CA GLU A 87 -4.36 14.34 -5.39
C GLU A 87 -3.77 14.00 -4.02
N ASN A 88 -3.94 12.75 -3.55
CA ASN A 88 -3.57 12.35 -2.19
C ASN A 88 -2.80 11.04 -2.17
N SER A 89 -1.93 10.87 -1.17
CA SER A 89 -1.27 9.58 -0.93
C SER A 89 -2.24 8.56 -0.31
N PHE A 90 -2.07 7.29 -0.66
CA PHE A 90 -2.57 6.19 0.16
C PHE A 90 -1.80 6.18 1.48
N LYS A 91 -2.50 6.01 2.60
CA LYS A 91 -1.90 5.95 3.94
C LYS A 91 -2.55 4.84 4.75
N ALA A 92 -1.72 4.02 5.38
CA ALA A 92 -2.16 2.97 6.29
C ALA A 92 -1.38 3.04 7.61
N VAL A 93 -2.02 2.60 8.68
CA VAL A 93 -1.39 2.48 10.00
C VAL A 93 -1.68 1.11 10.60
N ALA A 94 -0.68 0.53 11.25
CA ALA A 94 -0.79 -0.68 12.05
C ALA A 94 -0.45 -0.37 13.50
N ASP A 95 -1.29 -0.82 14.42
CA ASP A 95 -1.15 -0.65 15.87
C ASP A 95 -0.65 -1.95 16.51
N PHE A 96 0.49 -1.89 17.18
CA PHE A 96 1.12 -2.98 17.93
C PHE A 96 0.97 -2.79 19.45
N GLY A 97 -0.17 -2.27 19.90
CA GLY A 97 -0.47 -2.04 21.31
C GLY A 97 0.10 -0.71 21.82
N GLY A 98 -0.16 0.37 21.08
CA GLY A 98 0.33 1.72 21.38
C GLY A 98 1.63 2.09 20.67
N GLN A 99 2.19 1.19 19.87
CA GLN A 99 3.31 1.46 18.96
C GLN A 99 2.82 1.36 17.52
N TYR A 100 3.11 2.37 16.71
CA TYR A 100 2.52 2.48 15.38
C TYR A 100 3.55 2.31 14.28
N GLN A 101 3.19 1.49 13.29
CA GLN A 101 3.86 1.42 12.00
C GLN A 101 3.01 2.15 10.98
N VAL A 102 3.60 3.04 10.19
CA VAL A 102 2.90 3.86 9.20
C VAL A 102 3.48 3.59 7.82
N LEU A 103 2.61 3.48 6.82
CA LEU A 103 2.97 3.41 5.41
C LEU A 103 2.28 4.55 4.66
N GLU A 104 3.02 5.16 3.75
CA GLU A 104 2.51 6.09 2.76
C GLU A 104 2.98 5.70 1.35
N VAL A 105 2.04 5.62 0.41
CA VAL A 105 2.32 5.45 -1.03
C VAL A 105 1.83 6.70 -1.76
N GLN A 106 2.72 7.38 -2.47
CA GLN A 106 2.43 8.66 -3.14
C GLN A 106 1.64 8.46 -4.44
N GLU A 107 0.35 8.12 -4.34
CA GLU A 107 -0.52 7.85 -5.50
C GLU A 107 -0.65 9.02 -6.47
N TYR A 108 -0.55 10.25 -5.95
CA TYR A 108 -0.60 11.50 -6.72
C TYR A 108 0.53 11.63 -7.75
N GLN A 109 1.62 10.87 -7.60
CA GLN A 109 2.70 10.86 -8.58
C GLN A 109 2.21 10.22 -9.88
N SER A 110 2.52 10.79 -11.04
CA SER A 110 2.14 10.21 -12.33
C SER A 110 2.85 8.89 -12.62
N GLY A 111 2.19 7.96 -13.33
CA GLY A 111 2.76 6.67 -13.73
C GLY A 111 2.33 5.50 -12.84
N ALA A 112 2.65 4.28 -13.25
CA ALA A 112 2.26 3.06 -12.52
C ALA A 112 3.11 2.80 -11.28
N ILE A 113 4.37 3.24 -11.28
CA ILE A 113 5.30 3.04 -10.18
C ILE A 113 5.24 4.25 -9.23
N LYS A 114 4.83 4.02 -8.00
CA LYS A 114 4.62 5.06 -6.97
C LYS A 114 5.69 4.98 -5.89
N PRO A 115 6.34 6.09 -5.50
CA PRO A 115 7.22 6.11 -4.34
C PRO A 115 6.47 5.79 -3.05
N PHE A 116 7.13 5.13 -2.10
CA PHE A 116 6.61 4.94 -0.75
C PHE A 116 7.63 5.30 0.32
N ILE A 117 7.11 5.61 1.50
CA ILE A 117 7.85 5.70 2.76
C ILE A 117 7.09 4.91 3.84
N ALA A 118 7.81 4.15 4.66
CA ALA A 118 7.27 3.45 5.80
C ALA A 118 8.12 3.72 7.05
N LEU A 119 7.46 3.92 8.18
CA LEU A 119 8.07 4.00 9.50
C LEU A 119 7.83 2.67 10.20
N SER A 120 8.88 1.85 10.31
CA SER A 120 8.81 0.53 10.93
C SER A 120 8.85 0.61 12.44
N MET A 121 8.01 -0.21 13.09
CA MET A 121 8.12 -0.45 14.54
C MET A 121 9.27 -1.43 14.85
N GLY A 122 9.52 -2.41 13.97
CA GLY A 122 10.45 -3.53 14.18
C GLY A 122 11.94 -3.21 14.04
N GLY A 123 12.35 -1.96 14.22
CA GLY A 123 13.77 -1.55 14.20
C GLY A 123 14.38 -1.32 12.82
N ALA A 124 13.69 -1.65 11.72
CA ALA A 124 14.16 -1.33 10.37
C ALA A 124 14.32 0.19 10.13
N GLY A 125 13.62 1.01 10.92
CA GLY A 125 13.65 2.46 10.86
C GLY A 125 12.72 3.00 9.78
N ILE A 126 13.23 3.93 8.98
CA ILE A 126 12.52 4.51 7.83
C ILE A 126 12.88 3.70 6.59
N VAL A 127 11.88 3.09 5.96
CA VAL A 127 12.04 2.28 4.76
C VAL A 127 11.47 3.05 3.57
N THR A 128 12.22 3.17 2.48
CA THR A 128 11.75 3.82 1.25
C THR A 128 11.91 2.92 0.05
N GLY A 129 11.12 3.18 -1.00
CA GLY A 129 11.19 2.41 -2.24
C GLY A 129 10.04 2.77 -3.17
N THR A 130 9.61 1.80 -3.96
CA THR A 130 8.50 1.98 -4.92
C THR A 130 7.50 0.85 -4.85
N CYS A 131 6.23 1.17 -5.10
CA CYS A 131 5.12 0.24 -5.23
C CYS A 131 4.55 0.29 -6.65
N GLN A 132 4.02 -0.84 -7.12
CA GLN A 132 3.09 -0.91 -8.25
C GLN A 132 1.77 -1.49 -7.75
#